data_AF-A0AA35THC9-F1
#
_entry.id   AF-A0AA35THC9-F1
#
_cell.length_a   1.000
_cell.length_b   1.000
_cell.length_c   1.000
_cell.angle_alpha   90.00
_cell.angle_beta   90.00
_cell.angle_gamma   90.00
#
_symmetry.space_group_name_H-M   'P 1'
#
loop_
_entity.id
_entity.type
_entity.pdbx_description
1 polymer ?
#
loop_
_entity_poly.entity_id
_entity_poly.type
_entity_poly.pdbx_seq_one_letter_code
_entity_poly.pdbx_strand_id
1 'polypeptide(L)'
;HQPKYQALTILLFLQHPAICEFPSKAFYNGRLKTDPSVMRRQSGLNLTHFWPKHDSPIVFCQVEGEEETGHIGSRGSSSQSKFNMTEAKKIVEIAEKLVCHYRVPNSEIAILTPYSAQKRLSVKN
;
A
#
# COMPACT_ATOMS: atom_id res chain seq x y z
N HIS A 1 14.37 -22.28 -9.86
CA HIS A 1 14.31 -20.91 -10.41
C HIS A 1 13.30 -20.11 -9.60
N GLN A 2 13.74 -19.14 -8.80
CA GLN A 2 12.85 -18.28 -8.01
C GLN A 2 12.58 -16.98 -8.77
N PRO A 3 11.32 -16.53 -8.87
CA PRO A 3 11.01 -15.14 -8.61
C PRO A 3 10.75 -14.99 -7.11
N LYS A 4 11.69 -14.31 -6.44
CA LYS A 4 11.41 -13.52 -5.22
C LYS A 4 10.80 -12.18 -5.67
N TYR A 5 10.29 -11.40 -4.72
CA TYR A 5 9.79 -9.99 -4.81
C TYR A 5 8.28 -9.81 -5.03
N GLN A 6 7.56 -8.85 -4.42
CA GLN A 6 7.76 -8.00 -3.24
C GLN A 6 6.44 -7.21 -2.97
N ALA A 7 6.04 -7.16 -1.70
CA ALA A 7 5.45 -5.99 -1.01
C ALA A 7 4.12 -5.38 -1.51
N LEU A 8 3.03 -5.71 -0.82
CA LEU A 8 1.90 -4.80 -0.74
C LEU A 8 2.23 -3.65 0.22
N THR A 9 2.48 -2.45 -0.32
CA THR A 9 2.68 -1.24 0.49
C THR A 9 1.35 -0.49 0.59
N ILE A 10 0.65 -0.62 1.73
CA ILE A 10 -0.48 0.25 2.06
C ILE A 10 0.10 1.53 2.63
N LEU A 11 0.08 2.60 1.84
CA LEU A 11 0.57 3.92 2.20
C LEU A 11 -0.52 4.68 2.95
N LEU A 12 -0.44 4.68 4.28
CA LEU A 12 -1.10 5.68 5.10
C LEU A 12 -0.04 6.69 5.57
N PHE A 13 -0.22 7.95 5.20
CA PHE A 13 0.54 9.13 5.64
C PHE A 13 2.00 9.23 5.16
N LEU A 14 2.19 9.54 3.88
CA LEU A 14 3.46 9.85 3.17
C LEU A 14 4.52 10.71 3.88
N GLN A 15 4.22 11.35 5.01
CA GLN A 15 5.11 12.31 5.65
C GLN A 15 5.56 11.91 7.07
N HIS A 16 5.18 10.75 7.61
CA HIS A 16 5.74 10.30 8.90
C HIS A 16 7.27 10.09 8.78
N PRO A 17 8.09 10.48 9.77
CA PRO A 17 9.55 10.32 9.74
C PRO A 17 10.01 8.90 9.40
N ALA A 18 9.31 7.88 9.94
CA ALA A 18 9.59 6.48 9.61
C ALA A 18 9.47 6.18 8.10
N ILE A 19 8.55 6.85 7.38
CA ILE A 19 8.34 6.67 5.94
C ILE A 19 9.44 7.39 5.16
N CYS A 20 9.84 8.59 5.60
CA CYS A 20 10.87 9.39 4.95
C CYS A 20 12.29 8.82 5.16
N GLU A 21 12.53 8.05 6.21
CA GLU A 21 13.86 7.56 6.58
C GLU A 21 14.51 6.74 5.45
N PHE A 22 13.79 5.73 4.93
CA PHE A 22 14.32 4.85 3.88
C PHE A 22 14.59 5.61 2.57
N PRO A 23 13.63 6.36 1.98
CA PRO A 23 13.88 7.12 0.76
C PRO A 23 15.00 8.15 0.92
N SER A 24 15.07 8.83 2.08
CA SER A 24 16.12 9.81 2.36
C SER A 24 17.51 9.17 2.26
N LYS A 25 17.70 8.02 2.91
CA LYS A 25 18.97 7.28 2.88
C LYS A 25 19.28 6.70 1.50
N ALA A 26 18.29 6.07 0.85
CA ALA A 26 18.48 5.34 -0.40
C ALA A 26 18.67 6.24 -1.62
N PHE A 27 17.99 7.39 -1.68
CA PHE A 27 17.93 8.22 -2.89
C PHE A 27 18.40 9.66 -2.70
N TYR A 28 18.53 10.15 -1.46
CA TYR A 28 18.84 11.57 -1.19
C TYR A 28 20.07 11.79 -0.28
N ASN A 29 20.92 10.78 -0.07
CA ASN A 29 22.10 10.85 0.80
C ASN A 29 21.79 11.35 2.22
N GLY A 30 20.61 11.00 2.75
CA GLY A 30 20.16 11.42 4.08
C GLY A 30 19.75 12.89 4.19
N ARG A 31 19.66 13.63 3.07
CA ARG A 31 19.38 15.07 3.07
C ARG A 31 17.89 15.40 3.10
N LEU A 32 17.01 14.44 2.81
CA LEU A 32 15.57 14.65 2.90
C LEU A 32 15.14 14.66 4.37
N LYS A 33 14.55 15.77 4.82
CA LYS A 33 14.06 15.98 6.19
C LYS A 33 12.55 16.15 6.20
N THR A 34 11.88 15.52 7.17
CA THR A 34 10.46 15.73 7.43
C THR A 34 10.24 17.07 8.13
N ASP A 35 9.27 17.85 7.65
CA ASP A 35 8.91 19.11 8.29
C ASP A 35 8.27 18.89 9.68
N PRO A 36 8.63 19.66 10.72
CA PRO A 36 8.04 19.52 12.06
C PRO A 36 6.51 19.66 12.10
N SER A 37 5.90 20.39 11.16
CA SER A 37 4.44 20.51 11.05
C SER A 37 3.74 19.18 10.84
N VAL A 38 4.44 18.19 10.29
CA VAL A 38 3.89 16.86 10.06
C VAL A 38 3.64 16.11 11.37
N MET A 39 4.52 16.29 12.37
CA MET A 39 4.37 15.72 13.71
C MET A 39 3.25 16.34 14.51
N ARG A 40 2.80 17.53 14.12
CA ARG A 40 1.64 18.19 14.71
C ARG A 40 0.31 17.73 14.11
N ARG A 41 0.32 17.05 12.96
CA ARG A 41 -0.89 16.43 12.40
C ARG A 41 -1.19 15.15 13.17
N GLN A 42 -1.84 15.30 14.32
CA GLN A 42 -2.51 14.19 14.96
C GLN A 42 -3.73 13.82 14.11
N SER A 43 -3.74 12.61 13.56
CA SER A 43 -4.97 12.02 13.06
C SER A 43 -5.94 11.93 14.24
N GLY A 44 -7.17 12.43 14.08
CA GLY A 44 -8.23 12.22 15.09
C GLY A 44 -8.65 10.74 15.23
N LEU A 45 -8.07 9.85 14.43
CA LEU A 45 -8.35 8.42 14.41
C LEU A 45 -7.37 7.67 15.33
N ASN A 46 -7.91 6.81 16.19
CA ASN A 46 -7.14 5.93 17.05
C ASN A 46 -6.76 4.64 16.30
N LEU A 47 -5.51 4.56 15.83
CA LEU A 47 -4.95 3.38 15.14
C LEU A 47 -3.97 2.57 16.00
N THR A 48 -3.96 2.75 17.33
CA THR A 48 -2.95 2.18 18.23
C THR A 48 -2.84 0.66 18.14
N HIS A 49 -3.96 -0.04 17.92
CA HIS A 49 -4.01 -1.50 17.79
C HIS A 49 -4.01 -2.00 16.35
N PHE A 50 -3.93 -1.11 15.36
CA PHE A 50 -3.85 -1.49 13.95
C PHE A 50 -2.41 -1.85 13.56
N TRP A 51 -1.46 -1.03 13.99
CA TRP A 51 -0.06 -1.17 13.62
C TRP A 51 0.65 -2.23 14.46
N PRO A 52 1.48 -3.10 13.86
CA PRO A 52 2.24 -4.11 14.62
C PRO A 52 3.27 -3.51 15.58
N LYS A 53 3.81 -2.33 15.26
CA LYS A 53 4.76 -1.58 16.10
C LYS A 53 4.11 -0.27 16.50
N HIS A 54 4.03 -0.05 17.81
CA HIS A 54 3.64 1.22 18.40
C HIS A 54 4.54 2.33 17.84
N ASP A 55 3.95 3.38 17.27
CA ASP A 55 4.65 4.55 16.67
C ASP A 55 5.32 4.35 15.30
N SER A 56 5.00 3.28 14.57
CA SER A 56 5.43 3.12 13.18
C SER A 56 4.25 2.84 12.25
N PRO A 57 3.78 3.82 11.46
CA PRO A 57 2.67 3.65 10.52
C PRO A 57 3.11 2.95 9.23
N ILE A 58 3.96 1.94 9.35
CA ILE A 58 4.50 1.16 8.23
C ILE A 58 4.49 -0.30 8.63
N VAL A 59 3.93 -1.12 7.74
CA VAL A 59 4.00 -2.57 7.81
C VAL A 59 4.26 -3.12 6.42
N PHE A 60 5.11 -4.14 6.36
CA PHE A 60 5.25 -4.97 5.18
C PHE A 60 4.42 -6.24 5.41
N CYS A 61 3.33 -6.39 4.67
CA CYS A 61 2.49 -7.59 4.74
C CYS A 61 3.02 -8.62 3.73
N GLN A 62 3.68 -9.67 4.23
CA GLN A 62 4.02 -10.81 3.38
C GLN A 62 2.74 -11.58 3.04
N VAL A 63 2.50 -11.78 1.75
CA VAL A 63 1.38 -12.57 1.22
C VAL A 63 1.97 -13.59 0.26
N GLU A 64 1.72 -14.87 0.51
CA GLU A 64 2.12 -15.94 -0.38
C GLU A 64 1.00 -16.17 -1.41
N GLY A 65 1.31 -15.97 -2.69
CA GLY A 65 0.37 -16.13 -3.78
C GLY A 65 1.08 -16.21 -5.12
N GLU A 66 0.32 -16.55 -6.16
CA GLU A 66 0.83 -16.69 -7.52
C GLU A 66 0.50 -15.46 -8.36
N GLU A 67 1.47 -15.06 -9.19
CA GLU A 67 1.29 -13.99 -10.16
C GLU A 67 0.74 -14.56 -11.47
N GLU A 68 -0.34 -13.96 -11.96
CA GLU A 68 -0.99 -14.32 -13.21
C GLU A 68 -0.90 -13.17 -14.23
N THR A 69 -0.84 -13.51 -15.51
CA THR A 69 -0.85 -12.52 -16.60
C THR A 69 -2.27 -12.32 -17.12
N GLY A 70 -2.84 -11.15 -16.84
CA GLY A 70 -4.12 -10.71 -17.38
C GLY A 70 -3.97 -9.94 -18.69
N HIS A 71 -4.87 -10.17 -19.63
CA HIS A 71 -4.98 -9.35 -20.84
C HIS A 71 -5.82 -8.10 -20.53
N ILE A 72 -5.24 -6.94 -20.76
CA ILE A 72 -5.92 -5.65 -20.63
C ILE A 72 -6.19 -5.12 -22.03
N GLY A 73 -7.42 -5.29 -22.51
CA GLY A 73 -7.85 -4.65 -23.75
C GLY A 73 -9.08 -5.31 -24.36
N SER A 74 -9.84 -4.53 -25.12
CA SER A 74 -10.74 -5.06 -26.14
C SER A 74 -9.91 -5.59 -27.31
N ARG A 75 -10.49 -6.52 -28.10
CA ARG A 75 -9.87 -7.14 -29.28
C ARG A 75 -9.11 -6.09 -30.12
N GLY A 76 -7.77 -6.07 -30.01
CA GLY A 76 -6.89 -5.17 -30.77
C GLY A 76 -5.78 -4.47 -29.98
N SER A 77 -5.88 -4.30 -28.65
CA SER A 77 -4.80 -3.69 -27.85
C SER A 77 -4.53 -4.50 -26.58
N SER A 78 -3.89 -5.67 -26.70
CA SER A 78 -3.51 -6.47 -25.53
C SER A 78 -2.24 -5.92 -24.88
N SER A 79 -2.38 -5.03 -23.90
CA SER A 79 -1.27 -4.83 -22.96
C SER A 79 -1.29 -5.96 -21.94
N GLN A 80 -0.31 -6.86 -22.02
CA GLN A 80 -0.09 -7.88 -20.99
C GLN A 80 0.22 -7.17 -19.67
N SER A 81 -0.50 -7.52 -18.62
CA SER A 81 -0.31 -6.96 -17.28
C SER A 81 -0.49 -8.06 -16.25
N LYS A 82 -0.06 -7.82 -15.03
CA LYS A 82 0.01 -8.84 -14.00
C LYS A 82 -0.98 -8.58 -12.88
N PHE A 83 -1.46 -9.64 -12.25
CA PHE A 83 -2.28 -9.57 -11.05
C PHE A 83 -1.95 -10.74 -10.13
N ASN A 84 -2.25 -10.57 -8.84
CA ASN A 84 -2.15 -11.60 -7.82
C ASN A 84 -3.45 -11.56 -7.01
N MET A 85 -4.23 -12.64 -7.11
CA MET A 85 -5.54 -12.75 -6.49
C MET A 85 -5.44 -12.79 -4.95
N THR A 86 -4.41 -13.44 -4.42
CA THR A 86 -4.22 -13.54 -2.96
C THR A 86 -3.88 -12.17 -2.37
N GLU A 87 -3.01 -11.42 -3.03
CA GLU A 87 -2.74 -10.02 -2.65
C GLU A 87 -4.01 -9.17 -2.75
N ALA A 88 -4.79 -9.29 -3.83
CA ALA A 88 -6.02 -8.52 -4.00
C ALA A 88 -7.02 -8.75 -2.86
N LYS A 89 -7.21 -10.01 -2.43
CA LYS A 89 -8.07 -10.35 -1.29
C LYS A 89 -7.55 -9.73 0.02
N LYS A 90 -6.23 -9.80 0.25
CA LYS A 90 -5.63 -9.21 1.46
C LYS A 90 -5.74 -7.68 1.47
N ILE A 91 -5.63 -7.02 0.31
CA ILE A 91 -5.87 -5.58 0.17
C ILE A 91 -7.26 -5.21 0.65
N VAL A 92 -8.28 -5.92 0.15
CA VAL A 92 -9.68 -5.68 0.50
C VAL A 92 -9.91 -5.87 2.00
N GLU A 93 -9.42 -6.98 2.57
CA GLU A 93 -9.51 -7.25 4.02
C GLU A 93 -8.91 -6.10 4.86
N ILE A 94 -7.75 -5.56 4.47
CA ILE A 94 -7.11 -4.47 5.21
C ILE A 94 -7.89 -3.16 5.03
N ALA A 95 -8.35 -2.86 3.81
CA ALA A 95 -9.16 -1.67 3.54
C ALA A 95 -10.49 -1.71 4.31
N GLU A 96 -11.19 -2.84 4.29
CA GLU A 96 -12.39 -3.07 5.09
C GLU A 96 -12.11 -2.91 6.59
N LYS A 97 -11.00 -3.46 7.09
CA LYS A 97 -10.61 -3.28 8.50
C LYS A 97 -10.44 -1.80 8.85
N LEU A 98 -9.73 -1.04 8.02
CA LEU A 98 -9.52 0.41 8.23
C LEU A 98 -10.84 1.19 8.23
N VAL A 99 -11.75 0.90 7.30
CA VAL A 99 -13.04 1.61 7.18
C VAL A 99 -14.01 1.18 8.28
N CYS A 100 -14.25 -0.13 8.42
CA CYS A 100 -15.30 -0.66 9.28
C CYS A 100 -14.93 -0.65 10.76
N HIS A 101 -13.69 -0.98 11.11
CA HIS A 101 -13.24 -1.06 12.50
C HIS A 101 -12.62 0.24 13.00
N TYR A 102 -11.80 0.90 12.18
CA TYR A 102 -11.07 2.11 12.58
C TYR A 102 -11.68 3.41 12.07
N ARG A 103 -12.80 3.34 11.33
CA ARG A 103 -13.57 4.50 10.85
C ARG A 103 -12.74 5.47 10.00
N VAL A 104 -11.71 4.96 9.32
CA VAL A 104 -10.94 5.74 8.36
C VAL A 104 -11.85 6.07 7.16
N PRO A 105 -12.01 7.35 6.78
CA PRO A 105 -12.79 7.69 5.59
C PRO A 105 -12.20 7.07 4.33
N ASN A 106 -13.04 6.57 3.42
CA ASN A 106 -12.58 6.03 2.13
C ASN A 106 -11.70 7.03 1.35
N SER A 107 -11.98 8.34 1.47
CA SER A 107 -11.21 9.42 0.85
C SER A 107 -9.77 9.55 1.36
N GLU A 108 -9.46 8.95 2.51
CA GLU A 108 -8.12 8.95 3.11
C GLU A 108 -7.34 7.66 2.84
N ILE A 109 -7.93 6.70 2.12
CA ILE A 109 -7.30 5.42 1.76
C ILE A 109 -6.97 5.42 0.28
N ALA A 110 -5.70 5.13 -0.05
CA ALA A 110 -5.24 4.96 -1.42
C ALA A 110 -4.57 3.60 -1.59
N ILE A 111 -5.01 2.84 -2.60
CA ILE A 111 -4.38 1.58 -3.02
C ILE A 111 -3.58 1.87 -4.28
N LEU A 112 -2.27 1.63 -4.21
CA LEU A 112 -1.33 1.86 -5.32
C LEU A 112 -0.80 0.52 -5.83
N THR A 113 -0.78 0.34 -7.14
CA THR A 113 -0.20 -0.84 -7.79
C THR A 113 0.38 -0.46 -9.15
N PRO A 114 1.56 -0.99 -9.55
CA PRO A 114 2.16 -0.70 -10.85
C PRO A 114 1.41 -1.38 -12.01
N TYR A 115 0.58 -2.38 -11.72
CA TYR A 115 -0.12 -3.16 -12.75
C TYR A 115 -1.58 -2.77 -12.87
N SER A 116 -1.99 -2.43 -14.08
CA SER A 116 -3.38 -2.04 -14.37
C SER A 116 -4.37 -3.22 -14.28
N ALA A 117 -3.91 -4.47 -14.37
CA ALA A 117 -4.74 -5.65 -14.15
C ALA A 117 -5.05 -5.81 -12.66
N GLN A 118 -4.02 -5.71 -11.80
CA GLN A 118 -4.20 -5.64 -10.35
C GLN A 118 -5.12 -4.50 -9.94
N LYS A 119 -4.95 -3.29 -10.50
CA LYS A 119 -5.83 -2.14 -10.21
C LYS A 119 -7.29 -2.47 -10.46
N ARG A 120 -7.62 -3.08 -11.61
CA ARG A 120 -9.02 -3.45 -11.91
C ARG A 120 -9.55 -4.57 -11.01
N LEU A 121 -8.68 -5.48 -10.58
CA LEU A 121 -9.06 -6.55 -9.67
C LEU A 121 -9.42 -6.00 -8.28
N SER A 122 -8.64 -5.03 -7.78
CA SER A 122 -8.87 -4.42 -6.46
C SER A 122 -10.05 -3.43 -6.41
N VAL A 123 -10.60 -3.00 -7.54
CA VAL A 123 -11.76 -2.08 -7.61
C VAL A 123 -13.09 -2.83 -7.75
N LYS A 124 -13.05 -4.10 -8.13
CA LYS A 124 -14.25 -4.92 -8.40
C LYS A 124 -14.80 -5.65 -7.17
N ASN A 125 -14.05 -5.68 -6.08
CA ASN A 125 -14.42 -6.32 -4.81
C ASN A 125 -14.59 -5.23 -3.76
#